data_AF-A0A135U8U9-F1
#
_entry.id   AF-A0A135U8U9-F1
#
_cell.length_a   1.000
_cell.length_b   1.000
_cell.length_c   1.000
_cell.angle_alpha   90.00
_cell.angle_beta   90.00
_cell.angle_gamma   90.00
#
_symmetry.space_group_name_H-M   'P 1'
#
loop_
_entity.id
_entity.type
_entity.pdbx_description
1 polymer ?
#
loop_
_entity_poly.entity_id
_entity_poly.type
_entity_poly.pdbx_seq_one_letter_code
_entity_poly.pdbx_strand_id
1 'polypeptide(L)'
;MLVSAIPEHLQQCPRKIAAKTPPGFQPPFPAYSASFPKDTKDLVFAVIGAQYTSQANADGAAVAQLTKFTTSKAVDAEARPQFAEWASVTDNKGYYNVAHLAYWPSKTTYEKWAVDSGFQQWWEELDAGSHSNGWFLEIFFPTIDRFETVFSNNEVPEGAAHMRECVRGPIQEHVYWGSMRDRMAAAQDDELAGEKVERPATTNHTNGTNGTNGHTTSSPRRVKVGGKRNLAIIRSGQDWSDTLPEERELYLNTMHPVLIKGMNFLRDQGEEVGCHSCRFMDLIDPVTGKADKDRTFGLAFFDELGSLEGWAKQHSTHLEIFGGFLQYAKKLENNVSLRLFHEVLVLKPEQQLFEYVGCHPGTGLLAIV
;
A
#
# COMPACT_ATOMS: atom_id res chain seq x y z
N MET A 1 -29.98 7.94 -0.25
CA MET A 1 -29.83 7.78 -1.72
C MET A 1 -28.38 7.37 -1.94
N LEU A 2 -28.13 6.29 -2.71
CA LEU A 2 -26.75 5.88 -3.03
C LEU A 2 -26.16 6.83 -4.07
N VAL A 3 -24.85 7.04 -4.01
CA VAL A 3 -24.10 7.79 -5.02
C VAL A 3 -23.05 6.92 -5.69
N SER A 4 -22.67 7.21 -6.93
CA SER A 4 -21.52 6.52 -7.54
C SER A 4 -20.23 6.92 -6.82
N ALA A 5 -19.28 6.00 -6.60
CA ALA A 5 -17.98 6.31 -6.03
C ALA A 5 -17.15 7.26 -6.92
N ILE A 6 -17.32 7.21 -8.25
CA ILE A 6 -16.61 8.09 -9.19
C ILE A 6 -17.22 9.50 -9.11
N PRO A 7 -16.43 10.55 -8.80
CA PRO A 7 -16.90 11.93 -8.85
C PRO A 7 -17.40 12.34 -10.23
N GLU A 8 -18.44 13.19 -10.29
CA GLU A 8 -19.10 13.59 -11.55
C GLU A 8 -18.13 14.10 -12.62
N HIS A 9 -17.10 14.86 -12.22
CA HIS A 9 -16.10 15.41 -13.14
C HIS A 9 -15.13 14.36 -13.74
N LEU A 10 -15.14 13.13 -13.23
CA LEU A 10 -14.37 11.99 -13.74
C LEU A 10 -15.27 10.93 -14.39
N GLN A 11 -16.59 11.08 -14.34
CA GLN A 11 -17.50 10.12 -14.95
C GLN A 11 -17.48 10.24 -16.48
N GLN A 12 -17.45 9.08 -17.14
CA GLN A 12 -17.63 8.98 -18.58
C GLN A 12 -19.03 8.47 -18.88
N CYS A 13 -19.80 9.24 -19.66
CA CYS A 13 -21.13 8.84 -20.12
C CYS A 13 -21.23 8.98 -21.65
N PRO A 14 -21.42 7.87 -22.39
CA PRO A 14 -21.46 6.48 -21.92
C PRO A 14 -20.05 5.97 -21.53
N ARG A 15 -19.98 4.99 -20.61
CA ARG A 15 -18.75 4.21 -20.37
C ARG A 15 -18.40 3.40 -21.63
N LYS A 16 -17.11 3.22 -21.93
CA LYS A 16 -16.66 2.30 -22.99
C LYS A 16 -16.59 0.86 -22.50
N ILE A 17 -16.22 0.66 -21.23
CA ILE A 17 -16.21 -0.62 -20.53
C ILE A 17 -17.35 -0.62 -19.50
N ALA A 18 -18.25 -1.60 -19.60
CA ALA A 18 -19.39 -1.71 -18.71
C ALA A 18 -18.96 -2.00 -17.27
N ALA A 19 -19.62 -1.35 -16.31
CA ALA A 19 -19.44 -1.67 -14.89
C ALA A 19 -19.90 -3.10 -14.59
N LYS A 20 -19.27 -3.74 -13.61
CA LYS A 20 -19.67 -5.07 -13.09
C LYS A 20 -20.81 -4.97 -12.08
N THR A 21 -21.26 -3.76 -11.74
CA THR A 21 -22.39 -3.50 -10.83
C THR A 21 -23.64 -4.23 -11.31
N PRO A 22 -24.25 -5.11 -10.49
CA PRO A 22 -25.50 -5.77 -10.86
C PRO A 22 -26.65 -4.77 -11.08
N PRO A 23 -27.59 -5.02 -12.00
CA PRO A 23 -28.76 -4.17 -12.19
C PRO A 23 -29.56 -3.99 -10.89
N GLY A 24 -29.80 -2.74 -10.49
CA GLY A 24 -30.54 -2.43 -9.27
C GLY A 24 -29.83 -2.78 -7.95
N PHE A 25 -28.51 -3.02 -7.99
CA PHE A 25 -27.74 -3.41 -6.81
C PHE A 25 -27.86 -2.39 -5.66
N GLN A 26 -28.14 -2.91 -4.47
CA GLN A 26 -28.13 -2.19 -3.20
C GLN A 26 -27.15 -2.90 -2.27
N PRO A 27 -26.07 -2.24 -1.81
CA PRO A 27 -25.13 -2.86 -0.90
C PRO A 27 -25.78 -3.12 0.48
N PRO A 28 -25.34 -4.16 1.21
CA PRO A 28 -25.98 -4.60 2.45
C PRO A 28 -25.72 -3.68 3.66
N PHE A 29 -24.71 -2.81 3.58
CA PHE A 29 -24.34 -1.82 4.59
C PHE A 29 -23.73 -0.60 3.88
N PRO A 30 -23.59 0.57 4.52
CA PRO A 30 -22.96 1.73 3.88
C PRO A 30 -21.43 1.56 3.78
N ALA A 31 -20.85 2.09 2.71
CA ALA A 31 -19.43 2.38 2.60
C ALA A 31 -19.22 3.77 1.99
N TYR A 32 -18.02 4.31 2.16
CA TYR A 32 -17.69 5.67 1.79
C TYR A 32 -16.39 5.71 0.99
N SER A 33 -16.18 6.79 0.25
CA SER A 33 -14.96 7.06 -0.52
C SER A 33 -14.49 8.49 -0.27
N ALA A 34 -13.20 8.76 -0.49
CA ALA A 34 -12.64 10.11 -0.40
C ALA A 34 -12.94 10.89 -1.68
N SER A 35 -13.46 12.12 -1.55
CA SER A 35 -13.56 13.07 -2.66
C SER A 35 -12.46 14.11 -2.52
N PHE A 36 -11.61 14.21 -3.53
CA PHE A 36 -10.55 15.22 -3.62
C PHE A 36 -11.06 16.48 -4.34
N PRO A 37 -10.39 17.63 -4.17
CA PRO A 37 -10.70 18.83 -4.95
C PRO A 37 -10.76 18.54 -6.46
N LYS A 38 -11.71 19.17 -7.16
CA LYS A 38 -11.96 18.94 -8.59
C LYS A 38 -10.74 19.18 -9.49
N ASP A 39 -9.84 20.06 -9.06
CA ASP A 39 -8.65 20.43 -9.81
C ASP A 39 -7.45 19.52 -9.52
N THR A 40 -7.55 18.61 -8.54
CA THR A 40 -6.51 17.62 -8.24
C THR A 40 -6.33 16.68 -9.43
N LYS A 41 -5.11 16.65 -9.98
CA LYS A 41 -4.76 15.81 -11.15
C LYS A 41 -4.07 14.52 -10.76
N ASP A 42 -3.19 14.63 -9.78
CA ASP A 42 -2.41 13.53 -9.22
C ASP A 42 -2.29 13.73 -7.71
N LEU A 43 -1.74 12.71 -7.05
CA LEU A 43 -1.26 12.79 -5.68
C LEU A 43 0.07 12.03 -5.60
N VAL A 44 0.77 12.15 -4.48
CA VAL A 44 1.94 11.33 -4.19
C VAL A 44 1.69 10.51 -2.95
N PHE A 45 2.01 9.22 -3.04
CA PHE A 45 2.18 8.34 -1.88
C PHE A 45 3.62 7.82 -1.91
N ALA A 46 4.41 8.17 -0.90
CA ALA A 46 5.78 7.70 -0.74
C ALA A 46 5.90 6.78 0.46
N VAL A 47 6.61 5.67 0.27
CA VAL A 47 7.07 4.77 1.32
C VAL A 47 8.59 4.87 1.36
N ILE A 48 9.08 5.56 2.37
CA ILE A 48 10.51 5.82 2.59
C ILE A 48 10.93 5.03 3.82
N GLY A 49 11.82 4.06 3.69
CA GLY A 49 12.13 3.18 4.81
C GLY A 49 13.58 2.80 4.98
N ALA A 50 13.86 2.29 6.18
CA ALA A 50 15.13 1.76 6.59
C ALA A 50 14.97 0.28 6.95
N GLN A 51 15.96 -0.52 6.55
CA GLN A 51 16.00 -1.95 6.75
C GLN A 51 17.20 -2.33 7.62
N TYR A 52 16.92 -3.04 8.71
CA TYR A 52 17.88 -3.49 9.70
C TYR A 52 17.91 -5.01 9.74
N THR A 53 19.06 -5.60 10.05
CA THR A 53 19.20 -7.06 10.22
C THR A 53 18.35 -7.61 11.36
N SER A 54 17.93 -6.78 12.31
CA SER A 54 17.00 -7.12 13.40
C SER A 54 16.43 -5.84 14.03
N GLN A 55 15.34 -5.97 14.80
CA GLN A 55 14.75 -4.85 15.53
C GLN A 55 15.71 -4.23 16.55
N ALA A 56 16.61 -5.02 17.14
CA ALA A 56 17.59 -4.54 18.11
C ALA A 56 18.60 -3.54 17.52
N ASN A 57 18.78 -3.56 16.20
CA ASN A 57 19.67 -2.65 15.49
C ASN A 57 18.98 -1.34 15.08
N ALA A 58 17.65 -1.23 15.25
CA ALA A 58 16.90 -0.01 14.97
C ALA A 58 17.06 0.96 16.16
N ASP A 59 18.09 1.80 16.09
CA ASP A 59 18.46 2.79 17.11
C ASP A 59 17.63 4.09 17.06
N GLY A 60 16.69 4.20 16.12
CA GLY A 60 15.85 5.38 15.91
C GLY A 60 16.48 6.47 15.04
N ALA A 61 17.75 6.33 14.61
CA ALA A 61 18.42 7.35 13.81
C ALA A 61 17.75 7.57 12.45
N ALA A 62 17.28 6.51 11.79
CA ALA A 62 16.55 6.63 10.53
C ALA A 62 15.20 7.36 10.70
N VAL A 63 14.49 7.06 11.79
CA VAL A 63 13.22 7.72 12.12
C VAL A 63 13.43 9.20 12.36
N ALA A 64 14.46 9.55 13.14
CA ALA A 64 14.83 10.94 13.40
C ALA A 64 15.21 11.69 12.11
N GLN A 65 16.01 11.04 11.24
CA GLN A 65 16.46 11.65 9.98
C GLN A 65 15.31 11.92 9.02
N LEU A 66 14.42 10.95 8.78
CA LEU A 66 13.27 11.17 7.89
C LEU A 66 12.26 12.16 8.49
N THR A 67 12.03 12.09 9.81
CA THR A 67 11.18 13.07 10.50
C THR A 67 11.71 14.49 10.37
N LYS A 68 13.04 14.67 10.42
CA LYS A 68 13.68 15.97 10.19
C LYS A 68 13.33 16.55 8.82
N PHE A 69 13.30 15.74 7.76
CA PHE A 69 12.92 16.21 6.42
C PHE A 69 11.44 16.56 6.30
N THR A 70 10.55 15.70 6.81
CA THR A 70 9.10 15.88 6.64
C THR A 70 8.51 16.95 7.56
N THR A 71 9.17 17.25 8.68
CA THR A 71 8.73 18.27 9.65
C THR A 71 9.58 19.55 9.63
N SER A 72 10.56 19.65 8.73
CA SER A 72 11.49 20.78 8.66
C SER A 72 10.76 22.13 8.57
N LYS A 73 10.96 22.98 9.58
CA LYS A 73 10.40 24.34 9.59
C LYS A 73 10.97 25.27 8.52
N ALA A 74 12.09 24.88 7.89
CA ALA A 74 12.71 25.62 6.79
C ALA A 74 11.98 25.42 5.46
N VAL A 75 11.12 24.40 5.35
CA VAL A 75 10.31 24.12 4.16
C VAL A 75 8.92 24.72 4.36
N ASP A 76 8.34 25.33 3.33
CA ASP A 76 6.97 25.85 3.38
C ASP A 76 5.98 24.76 3.84
N ALA A 77 5.03 25.12 4.71
CA ALA A 77 4.07 24.15 5.27
C ALA A 77 3.24 23.45 4.17
N GLU A 78 2.95 24.16 3.08
CA GLU A 78 2.21 23.64 1.92
C GLU A 78 3.02 22.65 1.07
N ALA A 79 4.36 22.70 1.15
CA ALA A 79 5.24 21.76 0.47
C ALA A 79 5.44 20.47 1.28
N ARG A 80 5.36 20.52 2.61
CA ARG A 80 5.49 19.33 3.46
C ARG A 80 4.38 18.31 3.17
N PRO A 81 4.60 17.01 3.47
CA PRO A 81 3.53 16.03 3.34
C PRO A 81 2.33 16.44 4.19
N GLN A 82 1.13 16.43 3.59
CA GLN A 82 -0.11 16.80 4.27
C GLN A 82 -0.52 15.76 5.31
N PHE A 83 -0.14 14.51 5.08
CA PHE A 83 -0.28 13.44 6.03
C PHE A 83 0.93 12.54 5.97
N ALA A 84 1.38 12.10 7.14
CA ALA A 84 2.38 11.06 7.23
C ALA A 84 2.25 10.26 8.52
N GLU A 85 2.62 9.00 8.46
CA GLU A 85 2.66 8.10 9.60
C GLU A 85 3.83 7.12 9.49
N TRP A 86 4.02 6.35 10.55
CA TRP A 86 5.12 5.41 10.68
C TRP A 86 4.59 4.01 10.88
N ALA A 87 5.22 3.04 10.23
CA ALA A 87 4.89 1.64 10.38
C ALA A 87 6.15 0.78 10.40
N SER A 88 6.04 -0.43 10.95
CA SER A 88 7.14 -1.39 10.92
C SER A 88 6.69 -2.82 10.66
N VAL A 89 7.61 -3.65 10.21
CA VAL A 89 7.40 -5.08 9.99
C VAL A 89 8.74 -5.83 10.02
N THR A 90 8.75 -7.04 10.56
CA THR A 90 9.83 -8.00 10.32
C THR A 90 9.47 -8.88 9.13
N ASP A 91 10.30 -8.86 8.09
CA ASP A 91 10.03 -9.63 6.87
C ASP A 91 10.35 -11.13 7.01
N ASN A 92 10.08 -11.91 5.96
CA ASN A 92 10.33 -13.35 5.96
C ASN A 92 11.83 -13.75 5.88
N LYS A 93 12.74 -12.78 5.84
CA LYS A 93 14.19 -12.98 5.98
C LYS A 93 14.68 -12.57 7.38
N GLY A 94 13.78 -12.17 8.27
CA GLY A 94 14.10 -11.75 9.63
C GLY A 94 14.61 -10.31 9.74
N TYR A 95 14.61 -9.54 8.65
CA TYR A 95 15.03 -8.15 8.67
C TYR A 95 13.87 -7.28 9.17
N TYR A 96 14.20 -6.33 10.06
CA TYR A 96 13.26 -5.37 10.58
C TYR A 96 13.23 -4.13 9.67
N ASN A 97 12.05 -3.78 9.19
CA ASN A 97 11.82 -2.65 8.30
C ASN A 97 10.98 -1.62 9.04
N VAL A 98 11.42 -0.37 9.03
CA VAL A 98 10.63 0.78 9.49
C VAL A 98 10.41 1.70 8.30
N ALA A 99 9.17 2.15 8.10
CA ALA A 99 8.80 2.96 6.94
C ALA A 99 8.00 4.19 7.36
N HIS A 100 8.34 5.31 6.74
CA HIS A 100 7.57 6.54 6.74
C HIS A 100 6.64 6.53 5.52
N LEU A 101 5.33 6.51 5.78
CA LEU A 101 4.29 6.61 4.77
C LEU A 101 3.85 8.05 4.69
N ALA A 102 4.11 8.73 3.57
CA ALA A 102 3.87 10.16 3.44
C ALA A 102 3.09 10.49 2.15
N TYR A 103 2.18 11.45 2.26
CA TYR A 103 1.25 11.84 1.20
C TYR A 103 1.36 13.33 0.86
N TRP A 104 1.39 13.63 -0.43
CA TRP A 104 1.35 15.00 -0.95
C TRP A 104 0.19 15.18 -1.94
N PRO A 105 -0.37 16.39 -2.02
CA PRO A 105 -1.53 16.68 -2.87
C PRO A 105 -1.19 16.76 -4.35
N SER A 106 0.10 16.81 -4.72
CA SER A 106 0.54 16.74 -6.12
C SER A 106 2.02 16.36 -6.24
N LYS A 107 2.41 15.88 -7.42
CA LYS A 107 3.82 15.63 -7.77
C LYS A 107 4.68 16.88 -7.64
N THR A 108 4.20 18.03 -8.09
CA THR A 108 4.93 19.31 -7.99
C THR A 108 5.21 19.68 -6.54
N THR A 109 4.26 19.45 -5.63
CA THR A 109 4.44 19.70 -4.20
C THR A 109 5.52 18.79 -3.61
N TYR A 110 5.52 17.51 -3.97
CA TYR A 110 6.56 16.56 -3.56
C TYR A 110 7.94 16.96 -4.08
N GLU A 111 8.08 17.31 -5.37
CA GLU A 111 9.35 17.70 -5.97
C GLU A 111 9.93 18.96 -5.31
N LYS A 112 9.08 19.97 -5.05
CA LYS A 112 9.49 21.16 -4.30
C LYS A 112 9.98 20.79 -2.90
N TRP A 113 9.25 19.93 -2.17
CA TRP A 113 9.68 19.47 -0.85
C TRP A 113 10.98 18.68 -0.90
N ALA A 114 11.15 17.79 -1.87
CA ALA A 114 12.34 16.96 -1.99
C ALA A 114 13.61 17.82 -2.14
N VAL A 115 13.52 18.91 -2.91
CA VAL A 115 14.60 19.91 -3.07
C VAL A 115 14.75 20.76 -1.81
N ASP A 116 13.68 21.45 -1.38
CA ASP A 116 13.75 22.46 -0.32
C ASP A 116 14.13 21.86 1.05
N SER A 117 13.75 20.61 1.31
CA SER A 117 14.10 19.91 2.53
C SER A 117 15.55 19.41 2.55
N GLY A 118 16.20 19.33 1.38
CA GLY A 118 17.47 18.64 1.19
C GLY A 118 17.34 17.11 1.15
N PHE A 119 16.12 16.57 1.16
CA PHE A 119 15.88 15.12 1.07
C PHE A 119 16.44 14.53 -0.21
N GLN A 120 16.23 15.19 -1.36
CA GLN A 120 16.72 14.71 -2.65
C GLN A 120 18.25 14.56 -2.64
N GLN A 121 18.96 15.62 -2.24
CA GLN A 121 20.41 15.60 -2.15
C GLN A 121 20.90 14.51 -1.20
N TRP A 122 20.31 14.43 0.00
CA TRP A 122 20.64 13.39 0.98
C TRP A 122 20.44 11.99 0.38
N TRP A 123 19.31 11.75 -0.28
CA TRP A 123 19.00 10.46 -0.89
C TRP A 123 19.99 10.09 -1.99
N GLU A 124 20.38 11.04 -2.85
CA GLU A 124 21.34 10.84 -3.93
C GLU A 124 22.75 10.55 -3.40
N GLU A 125 23.14 11.16 -2.28
CA GLU A 125 24.43 10.99 -1.63
C GLU A 125 24.53 9.72 -0.76
N LEU A 126 23.43 9.02 -0.48
CA LEU A 126 23.47 7.76 0.28
C LEU A 126 24.37 6.73 -0.41
N ASP A 127 25.44 6.35 0.29
CA ASP A 127 26.28 5.22 -0.10
C ASP A 127 25.96 4.01 0.78
N ALA A 128 25.70 2.88 0.15
CA ALA A 128 25.27 1.68 0.84
C ALA A 128 26.36 1.07 1.73
N GLY A 129 27.62 1.53 1.63
CA GLY A 129 28.75 1.12 2.48
C GLY A 129 28.95 2.01 3.70
N SER A 130 28.29 3.16 3.73
CA SER A 130 28.45 4.20 4.75
C SER A 130 27.41 4.11 5.88
N HIS A 131 26.37 3.28 5.71
CA HIS A 131 25.28 3.13 6.67
C HIS A 131 25.20 1.70 7.23
N SER A 132 24.81 1.57 8.49
CA SER A 132 24.60 0.29 9.16
C SER A 132 23.28 -0.39 8.77
N ASN A 133 22.39 0.34 8.09
CA ASN A 133 21.09 -0.11 7.62
C ASN A 133 20.95 0.09 6.11
N GLY A 134 20.09 -0.72 5.48
CA GLY A 134 19.62 -0.48 4.13
C GLY A 134 18.57 0.63 4.10
N TRP A 135 18.39 1.26 2.94
CA TRP A 135 17.37 2.28 2.68
C TRP A 135 16.55 1.92 1.44
N PHE A 136 15.26 2.17 1.46
CA PHE A 136 14.40 2.02 0.29
C PHE A 136 13.47 3.23 0.10
N LEU A 137 13.24 3.57 -1.17
CA LEU A 137 12.38 4.65 -1.62
C LEU A 137 11.44 4.10 -2.68
N GLU A 138 10.16 4.02 -2.33
CA GLU A 138 9.10 3.51 -3.18
C GLU A 138 8.02 4.60 -3.28
N ILE A 139 7.98 5.32 -4.41
CA ILE A 139 7.10 6.47 -4.61
C ILE A 139 6.13 6.21 -5.75
N PHE A 140 4.88 6.59 -5.51
CA PHE A 140 3.76 6.40 -6.42
C PHE A 140 3.16 7.77 -6.77
N PHE A 141 2.94 7.99 -8.07
CA PHE A 141 2.37 9.22 -8.62
C PHE A 141 1.06 8.93 -9.39
N PRO A 142 0.04 8.33 -8.75
CA PRO A 142 -1.22 8.04 -9.44
C PRO A 142 -1.88 9.35 -9.88
N THR A 143 -2.44 9.34 -11.10
CA THR A 143 -3.48 10.30 -11.45
C THR A 143 -4.77 9.93 -10.72
N ILE A 144 -5.62 10.90 -10.41
CA ILE A 144 -6.82 10.66 -9.59
C ILE A 144 -7.78 9.65 -10.24
N ASP A 145 -7.79 9.53 -11.56
CA ASP A 145 -8.59 8.52 -12.27
C ASP A 145 -8.10 7.08 -12.07
N ARG A 146 -6.84 6.89 -11.67
CA ARG A 146 -6.17 5.60 -11.43
C ARG A 146 -6.00 5.28 -9.94
N PHE A 147 -6.80 5.95 -9.11
CA PHE A 147 -6.83 5.82 -7.67
C PHE A 147 -8.27 5.58 -7.21
N GLU A 148 -8.46 4.67 -6.26
CA GLU A 148 -9.75 4.48 -5.61
C GLU A 148 -9.58 4.25 -4.11
N THR A 149 -10.60 4.62 -3.34
CA THR A 149 -10.65 4.40 -1.90
C THR A 149 -12.00 3.85 -1.48
N VAL A 150 -12.01 3.05 -0.41
CA VAL A 150 -13.22 2.64 0.29
C VAL A 150 -12.99 2.60 1.79
N PHE A 151 -13.96 3.05 2.57
CA PHE A 151 -13.94 3.10 4.02
C PHE A 151 -15.25 2.54 4.60
N SER A 152 -15.18 1.80 5.70
CA SER A 152 -16.36 1.43 6.48
C SER A 152 -16.89 2.60 7.32
N ASN A 153 -16.04 3.58 7.63
CA ASN A 153 -16.33 4.76 8.44
C ASN A 153 -16.18 6.05 7.61
N ASN A 154 -16.96 7.09 7.95
CA ASN A 154 -16.97 8.39 7.25
C ASN A 154 -16.41 9.56 8.07
N GLU A 155 -15.89 9.31 9.27
CA GLU A 155 -15.39 10.35 10.18
C GLU A 155 -13.87 10.39 10.14
N VAL A 156 -13.23 9.27 10.44
CA VAL A 156 -11.77 9.21 10.58
C VAL A 156 -11.11 8.92 9.23
N PRO A 157 -10.32 9.87 8.68
CA PRO A 157 -9.53 9.63 7.47
C PRO A 157 -8.43 8.60 7.70
N GLU A 158 -8.06 7.93 6.61
CA GLU A 158 -6.93 7.01 6.53
C GLU A 158 -6.19 7.25 5.22
N GLY A 159 -4.86 7.11 5.24
CA GLY A 159 -4.01 7.26 4.05
C GLY A 159 -4.25 8.58 3.28
N ALA A 160 -4.45 8.48 1.97
CA ALA A 160 -4.67 9.65 1.12
C ALA A 160 -5.93 10.45 1.50
N ALA A 161 -6.91 9.85 2.20
CA ALA A 161 -8.14 10.53 2.57
C ALA A 161 -7.94 11.67 3.57
N HIS A 162 -6.75 11.80 4.19
CA HIS A 162 -6.40 13.01 4.93
C HIS A 162 -6.33 14.28 4.06
N MET A 163 -6.17 14.11 2.74
CA MET A 163 -6.13 15.20 1.75
C MET A 163 -7.48 15.41 1.04
N ARG A 164 -8.55 14.77 1.53
CA ARG A 164 -9.90 14.88 0.94
C ARG A 164 -10.49 16.27 1.15
N GLU A 165 -11.30 16.73 0.20
CA GLU A 165 -12.20 17.87 0.37
C GLU A 165 -13.44 17.46 1.19
N CYS A 166 -14.01 16.28 0.89
CA CYS A 166 -15.16 15.75 1.61
C CYS A 166 -15.24 14.22 1.54
N VAL A 167 -16.17 13.64 2.30
CA VAL A 167 -16.49 12.22 2.23
C VAL A 167 -17.68 12.00 1.31
N ARG A 168 -17.55 11.03 0.41
CA ARG A 168 -18.57 10.64 -0.55
C ARG A 168 -19.25 9.36 -0.10
N GLY A 169 -20.56 9.38 0.05
CA GLY A 169 -21.34 8.17 0.28
C GLY A 169 -22.70 8.43 0.93
N PRO A 170 -23.46 7.36 1.24
CA PRO A 170 -23.11 5.95 0.96
C PRO A 170 -22.96 5.64 -0.53
N ILE A 171 -21.88 4.96 -0.91
CA ILE A 171 -21.57 4.64 -2.32
C ILE A 171 -22.29 3.37 -2.79
N GLN A 172 -22.53 3.21 -4.09
CA GLN A 172 -23.14 1.99 -4.66
C GLN A 172 -22.12 0.88 -4.92
N GLU A 173 -20.94 1.24 -5.40
CA GLU A 173 -19.94 0.31 -5.96
C GLU A 173 -19.09 -0.35 -4.87
N HIS A 174 -19.68 -1.20 -4.04
CA HIS A 174 -18.96 -2.00 -3.05
C HIS A 174 -19.63 -3.35 -2.72
N VAL A 175 -18.88 -4.28 -2.13
CA VAL A 175 -19.37 -5.60 -1.63
C VAL A 175 -19.85 -6.55 -2.73
N TYR A 176 -19.37 -6.35 -3.96
CA TYR A 176 -19.41 -7.35 -5.02
C TYR A 176 -18.04 -7.48 -5.70
N TRP A 177 -17.77 -8.64 -6.28
CA TRP A 177 -16.51 -8.89 -7.00
C TRP A 177 -16.43 -8.03 -8.26
N GLY A 178 -15.41 -7.17 -8.32
CA GLY A 178 -15.26 -6.16 -9.37
C GLY A 178 -15.60 -4.74 -8.92
N SER A 179 -16.17 -4.56 -7.72
CA SER A 179 -16.49 -3.23 -7.21
C SER A 179 -15.29 -2.30 -7.07
N MET A 180 -14.14 -2.82 -6.62
CA MET A 180 -12.86 -2.09 -6.61
C MET A 180 -12.55 -1.44 -7.97
N ARG A 181 -12.64 -2.23 -9.04
CA ARG A 181 -12.43 -1.75 -10.41
C ARG A 181 -13.48 -0.73 -10.81
N ASP A 182 -14.75 -0.96 -10.50
CA ASP A 182 -15.84 -0.04 -10.84
C ASP A 182 -15.75 1.33 -10.15
N ARG A 183 -15.03 1.42 -9.01
CA ARG A 183 -14.71 2.69 -8.32
C ARG A 183 -13.57 3.47 -8.94
N MET A 184 -12.74 2.84 -9.77
CA MET A 184 -11.61 3.49 -10.44
C MET A 184 -12.07 4.16 -11.73
N ALA A 185 -11.90 5.47 -11.84
CA ALA A 185 -12.45 6.21 -12.98
C ALA A 185 -11.84 5.81 -14.33
N ALA A 186 -10.56 5.46 -14.36
CA ALA A 186 -9.86 4.96 -15.55
C ALA A 186 -10.46 3.63 -16.06
N ALA A 187 -11.09 2.83 -15.20
CA ALA A 187 -11.72 1.58 -15.61
C ALA A 187 -12.99 1.76 -16.44
N GLN A 188 -13.43 3.01 -16.66
CA GLN A 188 -14.56 3.31 -17.56
C GLN A 188 -14.20 3.13 -19.04
N ASP A 189 -12.90 3.19 -19.38
CA ASP A 189 -12.41 3.00 -20.75
C ASP A 189 -11.05 2.32 -20.92
N ASP A 190 -10.37 1.96 -19.83
CA ASP A 190 -9.14 1.17 -19.82
C ASP A 190 -9.36 -0.14 -19.04
N GLU A 191 -8.96 -1.29 -19.60
CA GLU A 191 -9.00 -2.58 -18.91
C GLU A 191 -7.95 -2.68 -17.78
N LEU A 192 -7.00 -1.74 -17.72
CA LEU A 192 -5.95 -1.68 -16.70
C LEU A 192 -5.11 -2.97 -16.66
N ALA A 193 -4.91 -3.61 -17.82
CA ALA A 193 -4.12 -4.83 -17.95
C ALA A 193 -2.63 -4.54 -17.77
N GLY A 194 -1.95 -5.31 -16.93
CA GLY A 194 -0.56 -5.03 -16.56
C GLY A 194 0.47 -5.81 -17.35
N GLU A 195 1.65 -5.90 -16.75
CA GLU A 195 2.79 -6.67 -17.24
C GLU A 195 3.04 -7.81 -16.26
N LYS A 196 2.64 -9.02 -16.66
CA LYS A 196 3.00 -10.23 -15.92
C LYS A 196 4.48 -10.47 -16.10
N VAL A 197 5.20 -10.61 -14.98
CA VAL A 197 6.61 -10.98 -15.03
C VAL A 197 6.67 -12.49 -15.29
N GLU A 198 7.02 -12.88 -16.52
CA GLU A 198 7.43 -14.26 -16.79
C GLU A 198 8.76 -14.51 -16.09
N ARG A 199 8.72 -15.16 -14.92
CA ARG A 199 9.93 -15.67 -14.30
C ARG A 199 10.27 -17.01 -14.93
N PRO A 200 11.52 -17.24 -15.34
CA PRO A 200 11.90 -18.54 -15.88
C PRO A 200 11.55 -19.60 -14.84
N ALA A 201 10.74 -20.59 -15.26
CA ALA A 201 10.43 -21.74 -14.45
C ALA A 201 11.74 -22.28 -13.89
N THR A 202 11.84 -22.39 -12.57
CA THR A 202 12.97 -23.00 -11.89
C THR A 202 13.15 -24.41 -12.42
N THR A 203 14.02 -24.56 -13.43
CA THR A 203 14.48 -25.87 -13.85
C THR A 203 15.25 -26.43 -12.69
N ASN A 204 14.63 -27.41 -12.03
CA ASN A 204 15.19 -28.41 -11.12
C ASN A 204 16.68 -28.25 -10.79
N HIS A 205 16.94 -28.11 -9.49
CA HIS A 205 18.20 -28.48 -8.86
C HIS A 205 18.87 -29.66 -9.57
N THR A 206 19.86 -29.36 -10.41
CA THR A 206 20.85 -30.33 -10.85
C THR A 206 22.19 -29.80 -10.40
N ASN A 207 22.81 -30.58 -9.53
CA ASN A 207 24.16 -30.40 -9.03
C ASN A 207 25.13 -30.22 -10.20
N GLY A 208 25.61 -28.98 -10.40
CA GLY A 208 26.73 -28.65 -11.25
C GLY A 208 27.88 -28.13 -10.41
N THR A 209 28.61 -29.03 -9.77
CA THR A 209 29.95 -28.74 -9.25
C THR A 209 30.88 -28.39 -10.41
N ASN A 210 31.34 -27.14 -10.48
CA ASN A 210 32.75 -26.74 -10.66
C ASN A 210 32.87 -25.27 -11.04
N GLY A 211 33.66 -24.52 -10.27
CA GLY A 211 34.06 -23.16 -10.61
C GLY A 211 34.48 -22.30 -9.42
N THR A 212 35.38 -22.80 -8.57
CA THR A 212 36.10 -21.98 -7.59
C THR A 212 36.87 -20.85 -8.28
N ASN A 213 36.50 -19.60 -8.01
CA ASN A 213 37.43 -18.47 -8.00
C ASN A 213 36.87 -17.30 -7.17
N GLY A 214 37.61 -16.97 -6.11
CA GLY A 214 37.79 -15.60 -5.63
C GLY A 214 36.69 -15.00 -4.76
N HIS A 215 37.03 -14.70 -3.51
CA HIS A 215 36.39 -13.61 -2.79
C HIS A 215 36.40 -12.33 -3.65
N THR A 216 35.23 -11.88 -4.09
CA THR A 216 34.99 -10.47 -4.41
C THR A 216 33.68 -10.06 -3.74
N THR A 217 33.84 -9.37 -2.62
CA THR A 217 32.92 -8.35 -2.09
C THR A 217 32.10 -7.71 -3.21
N SER A 218 30.82 -8.06 -3.38
CA SER A 218 29.93 -7.16 -4.11
C SER A 218 29.55 -6.05 -3.16
N SER A 219 30.35 -4.99 -3.18
CA SER A 219 30.07 -3.70 -2.57
C SER A 219 28.63 -3.25 -2.85
N PRO A 220 28.11 -2.37 -2.00
CA PRO A 220 26.71 -2.33 -1.69
C PRO A 220 25.97 -1.55 -2.78
N ARG A 221 25.01 -2.21 -3.45
CA ARG A 221 24.45 -1.70 -4.71
C ARG A 221 23.24 -0.85 -4.42
N ARG A 222 23.32 0.44 -4.74
CA ARG A 222 22.13 1.22 -5.10
C ARG A 222 21.52 0.56 -6.34
N VAL A 223 20.27 0.12 -6.24
CA VAL A 223 19.54 -0.53 -7.33
C VAL A 223 18.28 0.28 -7.60
N LYS A 224 18.10 0.66 -8.87
CA LYS A 224 16.88 1.29 -9.37
C LYS A 224 16.07 0.26 -10.16
N VAL A 225 14.81 0.08 -9.79
CA VAL A 225 13.90 -0.83 -10.50
C VAL A 225 13.04 -0.03 -11.46
N GLY A 226 13.00 -0.44 -12.72
CA GLY A 226 12.16 0.20 -13.74
C GLY A 226 10.67 0.07 -13.39
N GLY A 227 9.90 1.14 -13.63
CA GLY A 227 8.46 1.11 -13.44
C GLY A 227 7.79 0.09 -14.36
N LYS A 228 6.67 -0.46 -13.90
CA LYS A 228 5.93 -1.52 -14.62
C LYS A 228 4.58 -1.02 -15.11
N ARG A 229 4.10 -1.54 -16.23
CA ARG A 229 2.78 -1.13 -16.73
C ARG A 229 1.66 -1.66 -15.86
N ASN A 230 0.79 -0.74 -15.42
CA ASN A 230 -0.41 -1.00 -14.61
C ASN A 230 -0.13 -1.85 -13.36
N LEU A 231 1.02 -1.63 -12.72
CA LEU A 231 1.30 -2.20 -11.40
C LEU A 231 0.20 -1.78 -10.43
N ALA A 232 -0.45 -2.75 -9.80
CA ALA A 232 -1.50 -2.50 -8.82
C ALA A 232 -0.91 -2.51 -7.41
N ILE A 233 -1.15 -1.45 -6.65
CA ILE A 233 -0.71 -1.33 -5.27
C ILE A 233 -1.94 -1.16 -4.41
N ILE A 234 -2.06 -2.01 -3.39
CA ILE A 234 -3.12 -1.92 -2.39
C ILE A 234 -2.51 -1.64 -1.03
N ARG A 235 -3.07 -0.65 -0.34
CA ARG A 235 -2.92 -0.46 1.10
C ARG A 235 -4.27 -0.73 1.75
N SER A 236 -4.39 -1.84 2.46
CA SER A 236 -5.64 -2.29 3.10
C SER A 236 -5.46 -2.37 4.62
N GLY A 237 -6.10 -1.46 5.35
CA GLY A 237 -5.91 -1.28 6.79
C GLY A 237 -7.09 -1.67 7.66
N GLN A 238 -6.76 -1.91 8.92
CA GLN A 238 -7.68 -2.29 9.99
C GLN A 238 -7.31 -1.47 11.22
N ASP A 239 -8.30 -0.81 11.80
CA ASP A 239 -8.16 0.01 12.99
C ASP A 239 -9.21 -0.44 14.01
N TRP A 240 -8.72 -1.03 15.09
CA TRP A 240 -9.54 -1.49 16.21
C TRP A 240 -9.27 -0.69 17.49
N SER A 241 -8.60 0.48 17.40
CA SER A 241 -8.20 1.26 18.57
C SER A 241 -9.41 1.74 19.39
N ASP A 242 -10.49 2.09 18.71
CA ASP A 242 -11.71 2.63 19.31
C ASP A 242 -12.86 1.60 19.33
N THR A 243 -12.53 0.31 19.19
CA THR A 243 -13.55 -0.74 19.25
C THR A 243 -14.08 -0.98 20.65
N LEU A 244 -15.37 -1.36 20.74
CA LEU A 244 -15.94 -1.84 22.01
C LEU A 244 -15.18 -3.08 22.50
N PRO A 245 -15.03 -3.30 23.83
CA PRO A 245 -14.22 -4.41 24.35
C PRO A 245 -14.61 -5.79 23.80
N GLU A 246 -15.90 -6.08 23.66
CA GLU A 246 -16.39 -7.35 23.10
C GLU A 246 -16.08 -7.48 21.60
N GLU A 247 -16.19 -6.38 20.85
CA GLU A 247 -15.87 -6.32 19.43
C GLU A 247 -14.37 -6.48 19.18
N ARG A 248 -13.54 -5.86 20.04
CA ARG A 248 -12.08 -5.99 20.05
C ARG A 248 -11.67 -7.44 20.22
N GLU A 249 -12.18 -8.10 21.26
CA GLU A 249 -11.89 -9.51 21.54
C GLU A 249 -12.33 -10.38 20.37
N LEU A 250 -13.53 -10.14 19.83
CA LEU A 250 -14.05 -10.85 18.67
C LEU A 250 -13.12 -10.70 17.46
N TYR A 251 -12.70 -9.48 17.12
CA TYR A 251 -11.81 -9.21 16.00
C TYR A 251 -10.46 -9.92 16.16
N LEU A 252 -9.81 -9.75 17.33
CA LEU A 252 -8.48 -10.30 17.60
C LEU A 252 -8.47 -11.84 17.65
N ASN A 253 -9.56 -12.46 18.10
CA ASN A 253 -9.64 -13.91 18.22
C ASN A 253 -10.16 -14.63 16.97
N THR A 254 -10.81 -13.91 16.04
CA THR A 254 -11.45 -14.54 14.87
C THR A 254 -10.95 -14.00 13.54
N MET A 255 -10.99 -12.69 13.34
CA MET A 255 -10.73 -12.05 12.05
C MET A 255 -9.24 -11.80 11.83
N HIS A 256 -8.57 -11.22 12.82
CA HIS A 256 -7.17 -10.85 12.73
C HIS A 256 -6.23 -12.04 12.42
N PRO A 257 -6.39 -13.23 13.03
CA PRO A 257 -5.56 -14.39 12.71
C PRO A 257 -5.75 -14.89 11.27
N VAL A 258 -6.97 -14.80 10.73
CA VAL A 258 -7.28 -15.18 9.34
C VAL A 258 -6.66 -14.17 8.37
N LEU A 259 -6.72 -12.88 8.70
CA LEU A 259 -6.01 -11.84 7.96
C LEU A 259 -4.51 -12.08 7.91
N ILE A 260 -3.88 -12.36 9.07
CA ILE A 260 -2.44 -12.67 9.15
C ILE A 260 -2.07 -13.84 8.23
N LYS A 261 -2.88 -14.91 8.20
CA LYS A 261 -2.65 -16.04 7.28
C LYS A 261 -2.68 -15.61 5.82
N GLY A 262 -3.65 -14.78 5.42
CA GLY A 262 -3.73 -14.26 4.06
C GLY A 262 -2.55 -13.36 3.69
N MET A 263 -2.09 -12.52 4.61
CA MET A 263 -0.92 -11.68 4.37
C MET A 263 0.37 -12.49 4.30
N ASN A 264 0.54 -13.50 5.16
CA ASN A 264 1.66 -14.44 5.10
C ASN A 264 1.68 -15.22 3.78
N PHE A 265 0.52 -15.66 3.29
CA PHE A 265 0.42 -16.27 1.95
C PHE A 265 0.92 -15.31 0.87
N LEU A 266 0.43 -14.06 0.84
CA LEU A 266 0.90 -13.07 -0.15
C LEU A 266 2.40 -12.77 -0.03
N ARG A 267 2.97 -12.85 1.18
CA ARG A 267 4.40 -12.62 1.42
C ARG A 267 5.27 -13.79 0.96
N ASP A 268 4.82 -15.02 1.22
CA ASP A 268 5.65 -16.23 1.06
C ASP A 268 5.37 -17.01 -0.23
N GLN A 269 4.14 -16.89 -0.74
CA GLN A 269 3.60 -17.59 -1.93
C GLN A 269 2.94 -16.60 -2.91
N GLY A 270 3.20 -15.30 -2.77
CA GLY A 270 2.58 -14.25 -3.58
C GLY A 270 2.78 -14.40 -5.08
N GLU A 271 3.89 -15.01 -5.49
CA GLU A 271 4.19 -15.27 -6.91
C GLU A 271 3.09 -16.08 -7.60
N GLU A 272 2.47 -17.03 -6.91
CA GLU A 272 1.38 -17.87 -7.45
C GLU A 272 0.16 -17.06 -7.89
N VAL A 273 0.01 -15.85 -7.34
CA VAL A 273 -1.13 -14.95 -7.58
C VAL A 273 -0.70 -13.59 -8.12
N GLY A 274 0.51 -13.47 -8.66
CA GLY A 274 1.02 -12.22 -9.24
C GLY A 274 1.39 -11.14 -8.23
N CYS A 275 1.46 -11.46 -6.93
CA CYS A 275 1.93 -10.54 -5.89
C CYS A 275 3.46 -10.56 -5.81
N HIS A 276 4.10 -9.43 -6.10
CA HIS A 276 5.55 -9.25 -6.07
C HIS A 276 6.10 -8.96 -4.66
N SER A 277 5.32 -8.28 -3.83
CA SER A 277 5.71 -7.90 -2.48
C SER A 277 4.47 -7.75 -1.62
N CYS A 278 4.52 -8.21 -0.37
CA CYS A 278 3.49 -7.99 0.63
C CYS A 278 4.14 -7.70 1.98
N ARG A 279 3.78 -6.56 2.58
CA ARG A 279 4.17 -6.18 3.93
C ARG A 279 2.91 -6.01 4.78
N PHE A 280 2.76 -6.83 5.82
CA PHE A 280 1.75 -6.61 6.85
C PHE A 280 2.39 -5.84 7.98
N MET A 281 2.05 -4.55 8.10
CA MET A 281 2.77 -3.60 8.93
C MET A 281 1.90 -3.13 10.10
N ASP A 282 2.55 -2.98 11.24
CA ASP A 282 1.97 -2.34 12.42
C ASP A 282 2.27 -0.85 12.39
N LEU A 283 1.27 -0.02 12.70
CA LEU A 283 1.51 1.42 12.90
C LEU A 283 2.28 1.62 14.20
N ILE A 284 3.33 2.42 14.14
CA ILE A 284 4.19 2.70 15.29
C ILE A 284 4.14 4.17 15.70
N ASP A 285 4.45 4.43 16.96
CA ASP A 285 4.80 5.76 17.42
C ASP A 285 6.28 6.07 17.09
N PRO A 286 6.60 7.18 16.39
CA PRO A 286 7.97 7.48 15.98
C PRO A 286 8.90 7.88 17.12
N VAL A 287 8.37 8.26 18.29
CA VAL A 287 9.18 8.63 19.47
C VAL A 287 9.59 7.37 20.23
N THR A 288 8.65 6.42 20.40
CA THR A 288 8.88 5.21 21.19
C THR A 288 9.28 3.99 20.36
N GLY A 289 8.99 4.00 19.05
CA GLY A 289 9.17 2.87 18.14
C GLY A 289 8.18 1.71 18.39
N LYS A 290 7.18 1.88 19.25
CA LYS A 290 6.25 0.81 19.64
C LYS A 290 5.06 0.71 18.69
N ALA A 291 4.65 -0.54 18.45
CA ALA A 291 3.46 -0.92 17.71
C ALA A 291 2.24 -1.07 18.64
N ASP A 292 1.86 -0.01 19.33
CA ASP A 292 0.78 0.01 20.34
C ASP A 292 -0.45 0.83 19.90
N LYS A 293 -0.58 1.08 18.60
CA LYS A 293 -1.66 1.88 18.02
C LYS A 293 -2.93 1.10 17.69
N ASP A 294 -2.93 -0.23 17.85
CA ASP A 294 -4.07 -1.08 17.49
C ASP A 294 -4.54 -0.90 16.04
N ARG A 295 -3.56 -0.69 15.16
CA ARG A 295 -3.76 -0.42 13.74
C ARG A 295 -2.73 -1.20 12.94
N THR A 296 -3.21 -1.91 11.91
CA THR A 296 -2.37 -2.63 10.94
C THR A 296 -2.81 -2.33 9.52
N PHE A 297 -1.92 -2.55 8.55
CA PHE A 297 -2.31 -2.64 7.15
C PHE A 297 -1.46 -3.63 6.36
N GLY A 298 -2.07 -4.24 5.35
CA GLY A 298 -1.34 -4.91 4.28
C GLY A 298 -0.99 -3.89 3.19
N LEU A 299 0.28 -3.82 2.82
CA LEU A 299 0.77 -3.09 1.65
C LEU A 299 1.33 -4.10 0.65
N ALA A 300 0.60 -4.33 -0.44
CA ALA A 300 0.91 -5.36 -1.41
C ALA A 300 0.97 -4.83 -2.84
N PHE A 301 1.95 -5.33 -3.61
CA PHE A 301 2.24 -4.91 -4.98
C PHE A 301 1.94 -6.09 -5.91
N PHE A 302 0.96 -5.95 -6.78
CA PHE A 302 0.54 -6.94 -7.76
C PHE A 302 0.95 -6.50 -9.17
N ASP A 303 1.32 -7.46 -10.01
CA ASP A 303 1.66 -7.24 -11.42
C ASP A 303 0.57 -6.51 -12.21
N GLU A 304 -0.69 -6.75 -11.87
CA GLU A 304 -1.86 -6.07 -12.43
C GLU A 304 -3.07 -6.09 -11.49
N LEU A 305 -4.05 -5.22 -11.77
CA LEU A 305 -5.30 -5.16 -11.00
C LEU A 305 -6.09 -6.49 -11.08
N GLY A 306 -6.01 -7.18 -12.22
CA GLY A 306 -6.66 -8.48 -12.42
C GLY A 306 -6.14 -9.58 -11.50
N SER A 307 -4.85 -9.57 -11.15
CA SER A 307 -4.24 -10.53 -10.22
C SER A 307 -4.69 -10.27 -8.78
N LEU A 308 -4.77 -9.01 -8.36
CA LEU A 308 -5.37 -8.62 -7.09
C LEU A 308 -6.85 -9.04 -7.01
N GLU A 309 -7.64 -8.76 -8.06
CA GLU A 309 -9.04 -9.21 -8.16
C GLU A 309 -9.15 -10.74 -8.11
N GLY A 310 -8.24 -11.45 -8.78
CA GLY A 310 -8.17 -12.91 -8.83
C GLY A 310 -7.93 -13.51 -7.45
N TRP A 311 -6.88 -13.05 -6.75
CA TRP A 311 -6.61 -13.47 -5.38
C TRP A 311 -7.80 -13.20 -4.45
N ALA A 312 -8.34 -11.97 -4.49
CA ALA A 312 -9.45 -11.59 -3.62
C ALA A 312 -10.72 -12.43 -3.86
N LYS A 313 -11.03 -12.74 -5.12
CA LYS A 313 -12.26 -13.45 -5.50
C LYS A 313 -12.15 -14.97 -5.37
N GLN A 314 -10.96 -15.55 -5.54
CA GLN A 314 -10.80 -16.99 -5.78
C GLN A 314 -9.95 -17.69 -4.72
N HIS A 315 -9.00 -17.00 -4.09
CA HIS A 315 -8.09 -17.65 -3.17
C HIS A 315 -8.74 -17.87 -1.80
N SER A 316 -8.58 -19.08 -1.25
CA SER A 316 -9.19 -19.47 0.02
C SER A 316 -8.86 -18.50 1.14
N THR A 317 -7.61 -18.01 1.21
CA THR A 317 -7.19 -17.07 2.26
C THR A 317 -8.00 -15.78 2.28
N HIS A 318 -8.35 -15.21 1.12
CA HIS A 318 -9.17 -14.00 1.10
C HIS A 318 -10.66 -14.32 1.25
N LEU A 319 -11.13 -15.45 0.69
CA LEU A 319 -12.51 -15.90 0.89
C LEU A 319 -12.83 -16.17 2.35
N GLU A 320 -11.88 -16.69 3.12
CA GLU A 320 -11.99 -16.86 4.58
C GLU A 320 -12.07 -15.52 5.30
N ILE A 321 -11.25 -14.53 4.92
CA ILE A 321 -11.33 -13.15 5.46
C ILE A 321 -12.70 -12.55 5.17
N PHE A 322 -13.14 -12.58 3.91
CA PHE A 322 -14.41 -12.00 3.49
C PHE A 322 -15.61 -12.69 4.14
N GLY A 323 -15.62 -14.03 4.16
CA GLY A 323 -16.65 -14.82 4.83
C GLY A 323 -16.68 -14.57 6.34
N GLY A 324 -15.50 -14.46 6.97
CA GLY A 324 -15.36 -14.09 8.37
C GLY A 324 -15.96 -12.72 8.66
N PHE A 325 -15.71 -11.72 7.80
CA PHE A 325 -16.25 -10.37 7.97
C PHE A 325 -17.78 -10.35 7.90
N LEU A 326 -18.39 -11.11 6.99
CA LEU A 326 -19.85 -11.20 6.92
C LEU A 326 -20.46 -11.84 8.17
N GLN A 327 -19.80 -12.86 8.73
CA GLN A 327 -20.22 -13.48 9.99
C GLN A 327 -20.05 -12.52 11.17
N TYR A 328 -18.95 -11.76 11.19
CA TYR A 328 -18.62 -10.74 12.17
C TYR A 328 -19.67 -9.62 12.19
N ALA A 329 -19.94 -9.01 11.03
CA ALA A 329 -20.95 -7.95 10.90
C ALA A 329 -22.34 -8.43 11.31
N LYS A 330 -22.71 -9.67 10.93
CA LYS A 330 -23.98 -10.28 11.35
C LYS A 330 -24.06 -10.47 12.87
N LYS A 331 -22.96 -10.91 13.50
CA LYS A 331 -22.91 -11.13 14.96
C LYS A 331 -23.06 -9.82 15.74
N LEU A 332 -22.61 -8.71 15.17
CA LEU A 332 -22.72 -7.37 15.75
C LEU A 332 -23.99 -6.62 15.30
N GLU A 333 -24.94 -7.31 14.64
CA GLU A 333 -26.17 -6.70 14.13
C GLU A 333 -25.92 -5.47 13.23
N ASN A 334 -24.80 -5.49 12.48
CA ASN A 334 -24.28 -4.38 11.66
C ASN A 334 -23.87 -3.11 12.45
N ASN A 335 -23.76 -3.18 13.77
CA ASN A 335 -23.15 -2.15 14.61
C ASN A 335 -21.65 -2.43 14.79
N VAL A 336 -20.89 -2.14 13.74
CA VAL A 336 -19.44 -2.41 13.66
C VAL A 336 -18.68 -1.11 13.95
N SER A 337 -17.90 -1.09 15.04
CA SER A 337 -16.98 0.02 15.36
C SER A 337 -15.58 -0.19 14.78
N LEU A 338 -15.26 -1.40 14.33
CA LEU A 338 -14.03 -1.71 13.59
C LEU A 338 -13.97 -0.87 12.30
N ARG A 339 -12.90 -0.11 12.17
CA ARG A 339 -12.64 0.71 10.98
C ARG A 339 -11.80 -0.09 10.01
N LEU A 340 -12.34 -0.28 8.81
CA LEU A 340 -11.69 -0.96 7.70
C LEU A 340 -11.59 0.03 6.55
N PHE A 341 -10.43 0.03 5.89
CA PHE A 341 -10.25 0.81 4.69
C PHE A 341 -9.35 0.11 3.70
N HIS A 342 -9.45 0.51 2.44
CA HIS A 342 -8.34 0.36 1.54
C HIS A 342 -8.23 1.54 0.59
N GLU A 343 -7.04 1.68 0.04
CA GLU A 343 -6.75 2.52 -1.11
C GLU A 343 -5.97 1.69 -2.14
N VAL A 344 -6.35 1.82 -3.42
CA VAL A 344 -5.77 1.05 -4.52
C VAL A 344 -5.31 2.01 -5.62
N LEU A 345 -4.07 1.83 -6.05
CA LEU A 345 -3.41 2.58 -7.10
C LEU A 345 -3.12 1.64 -8.28
N VAL A 346 -3.33 2.09 -9.53
CA VAL A 346 -2.87 1.37 -10.73
C VAL A 346 -1.97 2.25 -11.58
N LEU A 347 -0.68 1.95 -11.57
CA LEU A 347 0.35 2.90 -11.99
C LEU A 347 0.91 2.58 -13.38
N LYS A 348 1.10 3.61 -14.21
CA LYS A 348 1.90 3.54 -15.44
C LYS A 348 3.40 3.54 -15.09
N PRO A 349 4.29 3.08 -16.00
CA PRO A 349 5.72 3.01 -15.71
C PRO A 349 6.35 4.32 -15.20
N GLU A 350 5.93 5.45 -15.75
CA GLU A 350 6.39 6.80 -15.39
C GLU A 350 5.82 7.33 -14.06
N GLN A 351 4.84 6.63 -13.48
CA GLN A 351 4.18 6.99 -12.22
C GLN A 351 4.79 6.26 -11.01
N GLN A 352 5.98 5.71 -11.17
CA GLN A 352 6.65 4.85 -10.19
C GLN A 352 8.12 5.25 -10.05
N LEU A 353 8.62 5.27 -8.81
CA LEU A 353 10.05 5.35 -8.51
C LEU A 353 10.38 4.31 -7.45
N PHE A 354 11.29 3.40 -7.78
CA PHE A 354 11.78 2.36 -6.88
C PHE A 354 13.30 2.40 -6.81
N GLU A 355 13.85 2.76 -5.66
CA GLU A 355 15.29 2.74 -5.40
C GLU A 355 15.59 2.09 -4.05
N TYR A 356 16.61 1.24 -4.03
CA TYR A 356 17.03 0.49 -2.86
C TYR A 356 18.54 0.63 -2.70
N VAL A 357 19.01 0.89 -1.49
CA VAL A 357 20.41 1.18 -1.16
C VAL A 357 20.81 0.27 0.00
N GLY A 358 21.58 -0.78 -0.28
CA GLY A 358 22.05 -1.70 0.77
C GLY A 358 20.98 -2.61 1.37
N CYS A 359 19.80 -2.72 0.75
CA CYS A 359 18.77 -3.68 1.14
C CYS A 359 19.10 -5.12 0.69
N HIS A 360 18.53 -6.11 1.36
CA HIS A 360 18.63 -7.51 0.91
C HIS A 360 17.81 -7.74 -0.38
N PRO A 361 18.18 -8.73 -1.22
CA PRO A 361 17.57 -8.92 -2.54
C PRO A 361 16.06 -9.23 -2.55
N GLY A 362 15.46 -9.60 -1.42
CA GLY A 362 14.02 -9.85 -1.31
C GLY A 362 13.18 -8.61 -0.94
N THR A 363 13.78 -7.42 -0.87
CA THR A 363 13.11 -6.21 -0.40
C THR A 363 12.25 -5.57 -1.49
N GLY A 364 10.95 -5.39 -1.25
CA GLY A 364 10.06 -4.70 -2.19
C GLY A 364 10.11 -5.31 -3.59
N LEU A 365 10.34 -4.49 -4.61
CA LEU A 365 10.52 -4.92 -5.99
C LEU A 365 11.96 -5.36 -6.34
N LEU A 366 12.91 -5.41 -5.40
CA LEU A 366 14.17 -6.12 -5.66
C LEU A 366 13.95 -7.62 -5.84
N ALA A 367 12.89 -8.16 -5.23
CA ALA A 367 12.58 -9.59 -5.25
C ALA A 367 12.34 -10.16 -6.66
N ILE A 368 12.26 -9.30 -7.68
CA ILE A 368 11.86 -9.64 -9.05
C ILE A 368 12.87 -9.14 -10.11
N VAL A 369 14.03 -8.65 -9.67
CA VAL A 369 15.11 -8.08 -10.50
C VAL A 369 16.24 -9.07 -10.68
#